data_AF-A0A097BVB0-F1
#
_entry.id   AF-A0A097BVB0-F1
#
_cell.length_a   1.000
_cell.length_b   1.000
_cell.length_c   1.000
_cell.angle_alpha   90.00
_cell.angle_beta   90.00
_cell.angle_gamma   90.00
#
_symmetry.space_group_name_H-M   'P 1'
#
loop_
_entity.id
_entity.type
_entity.pdbx_description
1 polymer ?
#
loop_
_entity_poly.entity_id
_entity_poly.type
_entity_poly.pdbx_seq_one_letter_code
_entity_poly.pdbx_strand_id
1 'polypeptide(L)' 'PGSNPDIKQFACTRFKAEFPIFDKVDVNGPNTAPIYHFLKSNTGGFLGDLIKWNFEKFLVDKNGKVVERYPPTTSPFQIE' A
#
# COMPACT_ATOMS: atom_id res chain seq x y z
N PRO A 1 14.67 5.99 -5.53
CA PRO A 1 14.03 4.84 -6.23
C PRO A 1 14.32 4.87 -7.74
N GLY A 2 14.45 3.68 -8.35
CA GLY A 2 14.70 3.50 -9.79
C GLY A 2 13.44 3.64 -10.65
N SER A 3 13.55 3.21 -11.91
CA SER A 3 12.43 3.14 -12.86
C SER A 3 11.47 1.99 -12.53
N ASN A 4 10.27 1.96 -13.13
CA ASN A 4 9.31 0.85 -12.91
C ASN A 4 9.91 -0.53 -13.26
N PRO A 5 10.64 -0.70 -14.39
CA PRO A 5 11.36 -1.94 -14.67
C PRO A 5 12.38 -2.32 -13.58
N ASP A 6 13.18 -1.36 -13.10
CA ASP A 6 14.20 -1.62 -12.07
C ASP A 6 13.58 -2.08 -10.76
N ILE A 7 12.47 -1.43 -10.34
CA ILE A 7 11.73 -1.76 -9.12
C ILE A 7 11.18 -3.17 -9.21
N LYS A 8 10.53 -3.52 -10.33
CA LYS A 8 9.99 -4.87 -10.56
C LYS A 8 11.09 -5.92 -10.54
N GLN A 9 12.18 -5.69 -11.28
CA GLN A 9 13.31 -6.60 -11.33
C GLN A 9 13.91 -6.82 -9.93
N PHE A 10 14.10 -5.74 -9.17
CA PHE A 10 14.62 -5.80 -7.81
C PHE A 10 13.71 -6.60 -6.88
N ALA A 11 12.40 -6.33 -6.85
CA ALA A 11 11.45 -7.05 -6.01
C ALA A 11 11.37 -8.56 -6.34
N CYS A 12 11.29 -8.90 -7.62
CA CYS A 12 11.15 -10.29 -8.06
C CYS A 12 12.44 -11.11 -7.92
N THR A 13 13.62 -10.49 -8.06
CA THR A 13 14.89 -11.23 -7.95
C THR A 13 15.45 -11.24 -6.54
N ARG A 14 15.55 -10.07 -5.89
CA ARG A 14 16.20 -9.95 -4.58
C ARG A 14 15.34 -10.51 -3.45
N PHE A 15 14.03 -10.29 -3.54
CA PHE A 15 13.06 -10.67 -2.52
C PHE A 15 12.10 -11.77 -2.95
N LYS A 16 12.23 -12.28 -4.19
CA LYS A 16 11.40 -13.37 -4.71
C LYS A 16 9.91 -13.08 -4.57
N ALA A 17 9.50 -11.83 -4.82
CA ALA A 17 8.09 -11.46 -4.77
C ALA A 17 7.27 -12.28 -5.79
N GLU A 18 6.29 -13.03 -5.29
CA GLU A 18 5.37 -13.85 -6.10
C GLU A 18 4.02 -13.14 -6.37
N PHE A 19 3.83 -11.97 -5.78
CA PHE A 19 2.67 -11.12 -5.98
C PHE A 19 2.95 -9.99 -7.00
N PRO A 20 1.90 -9.42 -7.62
CA PRO A 20 2.06 -8.34 -8.59
C PRO A 20 2.74 -7.11 -7.98
N ILE A 21 3.72 -6.56 -8.71
CA ILE A 21 4.32 -5.25 -8.43
C ILE A 21 3.80 -4.27 -9.47
N PHE A 22 3.12 -3.23 -9.01
CA PHE A 22 2.54 -2.19 -9.85
C PHE A 22 3.53 -1.06 -10.10
N ASP A 23 3.24 -0.26 -11.12
CA ASP A 23 3.98 0.95 -11.44
C ASP A 23 3.96 1.94 -10.27
N LYS A 24 5.02 2.75 -10.16
CA LYS A 24 5.13 3.76 -9.12
C LYS A 24 4.02 4.82 -9.27
N VAL A 25 3.32 5.08 -8.17
CA VAL A 25 2.26 6.09 -8.08
C VAL A 25 2.42 6.95 -6.85
N ASP A 26 1.82 8.14 -6.86
CA ASP A 26 1.69 8.97 -5.67
C ASP A 26 0.52 8.48 -4.80
N VAL A 27 0.77 8.37 -3.50
CA VAL A 27 -0.22 7.88 -2.52
C VAL A 27 -0.81 9.01 -1.67
N ASN A 28 -0.18 10.20 -1.72
CA ASN A 28 -0.58 11.42 -1.07
C ASN A 28 -0.41 12.62 -2.02
N GLY A 29 -1.06 13.74 -1.69
CA GLY A 29 -0.98 14.97 -2.47
C GLY A 29 -1.93 15.02 -3.68
N PRO A 30 -1.80 16.03 -4.55
CA PRO A 30 -2.77 16.31 -5.61
C PRO A 30 -2.81 15.23 -6.71
N ASN A 31 -1.74 14.46 -6.87
CA ASN A 31 -1.65 13.38 -7.87
C ASN A 31 -1.94 11.99 -7.28
N THR A 32 -2.56 11.93 -6.09
CA THR A 32 -2.87 10.65 -5.43
C THR A 32 -3.64 9.74 -6.39
N ALA A 33 -3.17 8.51 -6.57
CA ALA A 33 -3.88 7.55 -7.41
C ALA A 33 -5.29 7.25 -6.84
N PRO A 34 -6.33 7.08 -7.68
CA PRO A 34 -7.71 6.90 -7.23
C PRO A 34 -7.92 5.79 -6.19
N ILE A 35 -7.18 4.68 -6.31
CA ILE A 35 -7.23 3.59 -5.34
C ILE A 35 -6.82 4.04 -3.93
N TYR A 36 -5.80 4.89 -3.81
CA TYR A 36 -5.36 5.40 -2.52
C TYR A 36 -6.31 6.47 -1.94
N HIS A 37 -7.08 7.17 -2.77
CA HIS A 37 -8.20 7.98 -2.26
C HIS A 37 -9.23 7.09 -1.56
N PHE A 38 -9.67 6.02 -2.23
CA PHE A 38 -10.62 5.04 -1.68
C PHE A 38 -10.09 4.37 -0.41
N LEU A 39 -8.85 3.89 -0.42
CA LEU A 39 -8.27 3.17 0.72
C LEU A 39 -8.17 4.07 1.97
N LYS A 40 -7.74 5.33 1.80
CA LYS A 40 -7.56 6.26 2.91
C LYS A 40 -8.90 6.67 3.53
N SER A 41 -9.90 7.00 2.70
CA SER A 41 -11.21 7.47 3.17
C SER A 41 -12.01 6.44 3.96
N ASN A 42 -11.76 5.14 3.73
CA ASN A 42 -12.53 4.05 4.34
C ASN A 42 -11.99 3.57 5.70
N THR A 43 -10.98 4.24 6.26
CA THR A 43 -10.27 3.73 7.45
C THR A 43 -10.52 4.50 8.75
N GLY A 44 -11.38 5.52 8.71
CA GLY A 44 -12.07 6.09 9.90
C GLY A 44 -11.20 6.54 11.08
N GLY A 45 -9.88 6.66 10.90
CA GLY A 45 -8.94 6.92 11.99
C GLY A 45 -8.84 8.41 12.33
N PHE A 46 -8.70 8.71 13.61
CA PHE A 46 -8.42 10.05 14.16
C PHE A 46 -7.14 10.71 13.60
N LEU A 47 -6.29 9.96 12.92
CA LEU A 47 -4.95 10.35 12.48
C LEU A 47 -4.86 10.70 10.99
N GLY A 48 -5.90 11.34 10.45
CA GLY A 48 -5.88 11.93 9.11
C GLY A 48 -5.75 10.94 7.95
N ASP A 49 -6.18 11.40 6.78
CA ASP A 49 -6.24 10.58 5.56
C ASP A 49 -4.88 10.43 4.86
N LEU A 50 -3.76 10.74 5.53
CA LEU A 50 -2.43 10.67 4.94
C LEU A 50 -1.76 9.33 5.26
N ILE A 51 -1.14 8.72 4.25
CA ILE A 51 -0.21 7.60 4.44
C ILE A 51 1.08 8.16 5.01
N LYS A 52 1.48 7.69 6.20
CA LYS A 52 2.53 8.35 6.99
C LYS A 52 3.93 7.98 6.53
N TRP A 53 4.12 6.77 6.04
CA TRP A 53 5.41 6.28 5.59
C TRP A 53 5.29 5.06 4.65
N ASN A 54 6.43 4.60 4.16
CA ASN A 54 6.54 3.36 3.39
C ASN A 54 6.06 2.15 4.22
N PHE A 55 5.52 1.14 3.54
CA PHE A 55 5.00 -0.10 4.12
C PHE A 55 3.74 0.03 5.00
N GLU A 56 2.92 1.05 4.77
CA GLU A 56 1.56 1.05 5.30
C GLU A 56 0.69 0.00 4.57
N LYS A 57 -0.19 -0.72 5.29
CA LYS A 57 -0.97 -1.82 4.73
C LYS A 57 -2.48 -1.61 4.91
N PHE A 58 -3.25 -2.07 3.93
CA PHE A 58 -4.71 -2.07 3.96
C PHE A 58 -5.19 -3.50 3.71
N LEU A 59 -6.07 -3.99 4.57
CA LEU A 59 -6.75 -5.27 4.36
C LEU A 59 -8.11 -4.99 3.72
N VAL A 60 -8.39 -5.67 2.61
CA VAL A 60 -9.61 -5.52 1.82
C VAL A 60 -10.29 -6.88 1.72
N ASP A 61 -11.59 -6.94 2.02
CA ASP A 61 -12.36 -8.19 1.95
C ASP A 61 -12.73 -8.57 0.51
N LYS A 62 -13.34 -9.75 0.37
CA LYS A 62 -13.79 -10.28 -0.93
C LYS A 62 -14.89 -9.44 -1.62
N ASN A 63 -15.54 -8.53 -0.90
CA ASN A 63 -16.55 -7.63 -1.45
C ASN A 63 -15.94 -6.26 -1.83
N GLY A 64 -14.63 -6.09 -1.67
CA GLY A 64 -13.92 -4.84 -1.94
C GLY A 64 -14.00 -3.82 -0.81
N LYS A 65 -14.46 -4.20 0.39
CA LYS A 65 -14.52 -3.30 1.54
C LYS A 65 -13.18 -3.29 2.28
N VAL A 66 -12.67 -2.11 2.60
CA VAL A 66 -11.51 -1.95 3.48
C VAL A 66 -11.94 -2.33 4.90
N VAL A 67 -11.31 -3.36 5.47
CA VAL A 67 -11.64 -3.87 6.80
C VAL A 67 -10.71 -3.36 7.89
N GLU A 68 -9.44 -3.13 7.57
CA GLU A 68 -8.44 -2.70 8.55
C GLU A 68 -7.27 -1.97 7.88
N ARG A 69 -6.60 -1.08 8.64
CA ARG A 69 -5.42 -0.33 8.22
C ARG A 69 -4.30 -0.50 9.23
N TYR A 70 -3.16 -0.99 8.77
CA TYR A 70 -2.02 -1.29 9.64
C TYR A 70 -0.86 -0.31 9.41
N PRO A 71 -0.27 0.26 10.48
CA PRO A 71 0.86 1.16 10.36
C PRO A 71 2.11 0.44 9.80
N PRO A 72 3.11 1.21 9.31
CA PRO A 72 4.39 0.68 8.82
C PRO A 72 5.07 -0.33 9.75
N THR A 73 4.94 -0.15 11.06
CA THR A 73 5.58 -0.96 12.10
C THR A 73 4.91 -2.31 12.33
N THR A 74 3.68 -2.53 11.86
CA THR A 74 3.01 -3.82 12.00
C THR A 74 3.68 -4.83 11.05
N SER A 75 4.13 -5.95 11.60
CA SER A 75 4.70 -7.04 10.81
C SER A 75 3.59 -7.72 9.99
N PRO A 76 3.83 -8.07 8.71
CA PRO A 76 2.84 -8.79 7.90
C PRO A 76 2.35 -10.09 8.54
N PHE A 77 3.19 -10.81 9.27
CA PHE A 77 2.81 -12.05 9.99
C PHE A 77 1.81 -11.83 11.13
N GLN A 78 1.57 -10.59 11.54
CA GLN A 78 0.55 -10.26 12.54
C GLN A 78 -0.84 -10.02 11.90
N ILE A 79 -0.92 -10.07 10.57
CA ILE A 79 -2.14 -9.85 9.77
C ILE A 79 -2.69 -11.20 9.24
N GLU A 80 -1.92 -12.28 9.37
CA GLU A 80 -2.32 -13.65 9.01
C GLU A 80 -3.34 -14.25 9.99
#